data_AF-A0A1X7V240-F1
#
_entry.id   AF-A0A1X7V240-F1
#
_cell.length_a   1.000
_cell.length_b   1.000
_cell.length_c   1.000
_cell.angle_alpha   90.00
_cell.angle_beta   90.00
_cell.angle_gamma   90.00
#
_symmetry.space_group_name_H-M   'P 1'
#
loop_
_entity.id
_entity.type
_entity.pdbx_description
1 polymer ?
#
loop_
_entity_poly.entity_id
_entity_poly.type
_entity_poly.pdbx_seq_one_letter_code
_entity_poly.pdbx_strand_id
1 'polypeptide(L)'
;GWLGASPDAWVYDPSVTDTKGIAEFKCPFREADSFIVNACSSPDFCCELVDGKLHLKEGHTYYHQVQLQLYVASDLCKWCDFCIYTKKGVAVQQIYPDKEWIQKI
;
A
#
# COMPACT_ATOMS: atom_id res chain seq x y z
N GLY A 1 -23.31 -3.76 10.17
CA GLY A 1 -22.86 -4.87 9.29
C GLY A 1 -21.53 -5.39 9.81
N TRP A 2 -20.98 -6.43 9.17
CA TRP A 2 -19.63 -6.93 9.47
C TRP A 2 -18.69 -6.48 8.36
N LEU A 3 -17.48 -6.05 8.73
CA LEU A 3 -16.41 -5.72 7.80
C LEU A 3 -15.29 -6.75 7.97
N GLY A 4 -14.63 -7.08 6.86
CA GLY A 4 -13.51 -8.00 6.84
C GLY A 4 -12.49 -7.55 5.81
N ALA A 5 -11.24 -7.91 6.05
CA ALA A 5 -10.14 -7.63 5.15
C ALA A 5 -9.11 -8.77 5.22
N SER A 6 -8.41 -9.00 4.11
CA SER A 6 -7.35 -10.01 4.00
C SER A 6 -6.11 -9.32 3.44
N PRO A 7 -5.15 -8.92 4.28
CA PRO A 7 -3.83 -8.52 3.78
C PRO A 7 -3.07 -9.73 3.23
N ASP A 8 -2.08 -9.49 2.37
CA ASP A 8 -1.23 -10.56 1.84
C ASP A 8 -0.28 -11.11 2.90
N ALA A 9 0.16 -10.28 3.85
CA ALA A 9 1.03 -10.70 4.94
C ALA A 9 0.88 -9.85 6.21
N TRP A 10 1.27 -10.45 7.34
CA TRP A 10 1.58 -9.74 8.58
C TRP A 10 3.05 -9.39 8.61
N VAL A 11 3.38 -8.20 9.12
CA VAL A 11 4.76 -7.72 9.20
C VAL A 11 5.08 -7.36 10.65
N TYR A 12 6.28 -7.74 11.08
CA TYR A 12 6.87 -7.33 12.34
C TYR A 12 8.19 -6.60 12.07
N ASP A 13 8.21 -5.29 12.34
CA ASP A 13 9.40 -4.46 12.25
C ASP A 13 9.84 -4.03 13.66
N PRO A 14 10.89 -4.64 14.24
CA PRO A 14 11.37 -4.29 15.56
C PRO A 14 12.11 -2.95 15.63
N SER A 15 12.37 -2.29 14.48
CA SER A 15 13.12 -1.03 14.42
C SER A 15 12.26 0.22 14.64
N VAL A 16 10.94 0.09 14.61
CA VAL A 16 9.96 1.18 14.78
C VAL A 16 9.16 1.02 16.07
N THR A 17 8.57 2.12 16.57
CA THR A 17 7.75 2.11 17.80
C THR A 17 6.53 1.20 17.65
N ASP A 18 5.77 1.38 16.57
CA ASP A 18 4.61 0.55 16.26
C ASP A 18 5.07 -0.68 15.49
N THR A 19 5.57 -1.68 16.20
CA THR A 19 6.27 -2.82 15.57
C THR A 19 5.43 -3.74 14.68
N LYS A 20 4.09 -3.63 14.71
CA LYS A 20 3.18 -4.51 13.98
C LYS A 20 2.51 -3.80 12.81
N GLY A 21 2.68 -4.39 11.64
CA GLY A 21 2.09 -3.94 10.39
C GLY A 21 1.49 -5.09 9.58
N ILE A 22 1.02 -4.73 8.39
CA ILE A 22 0.60 -5.65 7.34
C ILE A 22 1.34 -5.30 6.06
N ALA A 23 1.30 -6.17 5.06
CA ALA A 23 1.77 -5.87 3.71
C ALA A 23 0.73 -6.25 2.67
N GLU A 24 0.67 -5.44 1.61
CA GLU A 24 -0.20 -5.63 0.46
C GLU A 24 0.66 -5.56 -0.81
N PHE A 25 0.73 -6.66 -1.55
CA PHE A 25 1.54 -6.81 -2.75
C PHE A 25 0.69 -6.65 -4.01
N LYS A 26 1.17 -5.82 -4.93
CA LYS A 26 0.63 -5.73 -6.28
C LYS A 26 1.72 -6.11 -7.30
N CYS A 27 1.33 -6.99 -8.22
CA CYS A 27 2.16 -7.47 -9.33
C CYS A 27 1.52 -7.04 -10.66
N PRO A 28 1.71 -5.80 -11.12
CA PRO A 28 1.01 -5.26 -12.28
C PRO A 28 1.41 -6.02 -13.56
N PHE A 29 0.48 -6.80 -14.13
CA PHE A 29 0.75 -7.65 -15.30
C PHE A 29 1.28 -6.86 -16.50
N ARG A 30 0.70 -5.69 -16.79
CA ARG A 30 1.10 -4.83 -17.93
C ARG A 30 2.50 -4.24 -17.78
N GLU A 31 2.94 -4.03 -16.54
CA GLU A 31 4.22 -3.40 -16.21
C GLU A 31 5.22 -4.41 -15.63
N ALA A 32 4.96 -5.71 -15.78
CA ALA A 32 5.73 -6.77 -15.14
C ALA A 32 7.22 -6.77 -15.55
N ASP A 33 7.53 -6.31 -16.76
CA ASP A 33 8.89 -6.21 -17.30
C ASP A 33 9.44 -4.77 -17.28
N SER A 34 8.67 -3.81 -16.77
CA SER A 34 9.03 -2.40 -16.65
C SER A 34 9.79 -2.12 -15.35
N PHE A 35 10.69 -1.13 -15.39
CA PHE A 35 11.16 -0.50 -14.16
C PHE A 35 9.99 0.28 -13.53
N ILE A 36 9.82 0.15 -12.21
CA ILE A 36 8.69 0.77 -11.49
C ILE A 36 8.64 2.29 -11.72
N VAL A 37 9.80 2.95 -11.77
CA VAL A 37 9.89 4.39 -12.06
C VAL A 37 9.30 4.77 -13.43
N ASN A 38 9.43 3.89 -14.43
CA ASN A 38 8.85 4.12 -15.75
C ASN A 38 7.34 3.88 -15.71
N ALA A 39 6.88 2.84 -15.00
CA ALA A 39 5.45 2.57 -14.82
C ALA A 39 4.73 3.74 -14.13
N CYS A 40 5.36 4.37 -13.12
CA CYS A 40 4.85 5.56 -12.45
C CYS A 40 4.68 6.79 -13.37
N SER A 41 5.30 6.80 -14.56
CA SER A 41 5.10 7.88 -15.54
C SER A 41 3.76 7.74 -16.28
N SER A 42 3.10 6.58 -16.19
CA SER A 42 1.78 6.37 -16.75
C SER A 42 0.69 6.95 -15.84
N PRO A 43 -0.22 7.78 -16.36
CA PRO A 43 -1.32 8.34 -15.56
C PRO A 43 -2.26 7.23 -15.03
N ASP A 44 -2.38 6.13 -15.76
CA ASP A 44 -3.24 4.99 -15.41
C ASP A 44 -2.62 4.04 -14.39
N PHE A 45 -1.33 4.22 -14.06
CA PHE A 45 -0.68 3.40 -13.05
C PHE A 45 -1.14 3.79 -11.64
N CYS A 46 -1.25 2.81 -10.74
CA CYS A 46 -1.77 3.03 -9.40
C CYS A 46 -0.88 3.94 -8.53
N CYS A 47 0.42 4.01 -8.85
CA CYS A 47 1.38 4.84 -8.13
C CYS A 47 1.93 5.96 -9.00
N GLU A 48 2.50 6.94 -8.33
CA GLU A 48 3.30 8.02 -8.88
C GLU A 48 4.63 8.15 -8.12
N LEU A 49 5.54 8.97 -8.63
CA LEU A 49 6.76 9.33 -7.93
C LEU A 49 6.62 10.72 -7.31
N VAL A 50 6.74 10.79 -5.99
CA VAL A 50 6.81 12.04 -5.23
C VAL A 50 8.18 12.10 -4.57
N ASP A 51 8.97 13.12 -4.88
CA ASP A 51 10.36 13.28 -4.40
C ASP A 51 11.22 12.02 -4.60
N GLY A 52 11.03 11.35 -5.74
CA GLY A 52 11.76 10.13 -6.12
C GLY A 52 11.32 8.86 -5.38
N LYS A 53 10.26 8.92 -4.56
CA LYS A 53 9.70 7.78 -3.83
C LYS A 53 8.37 7.35 -4.42
N LEU A 54 8.10 6.05 -4.36
CA LEU A 54 6.81 5.48 -4.74
C LEU A 54 5.71 6.04 -3.82
N HIS A 55 4.64 6.54 -4.42
CA HIS A 55 3.44 6.95 -3.72
C HIS A 55 2.21 6.36 -4.40
N LEU A 56 1.40 5.61 -3.66
CA LEU A 56 0.10 5.12 -4.08
C LEU A 56 -0.87 6.30 -4.15
N LYS A 57 -1.49 6.50 -5.31
CA LYS A 57 -2.44 7.61 -5.51
C LYS A 57 -3.65 7.43 -4.59
N GLU A 58 -3.98 8.45 -3.81
CA GLU A 58 -5.08 8.40 -2.83
C GLU A 58 -6.46 8.13 -3.46
N GLY A 59 -6.66 8.54 -4.71
CA GLY A 59 -7.88 8.27 -5.47
C GLY A 59 -7.94 6.88 -6.12
N HIS A 60 -6.89 6.06 -6.01
CA HIS A 60 -6.85 4.73 -6.60
C HIS A 60 -7.54 3.71 -5.67
N THR A 61 -8.22 2.71 -6.25
CA THR A 61 -8.97 1.69 -5.48
C THR A 61 -8.12 0.95 -4.45
N TYR A 62 -6.84 0.70 -4.77
CA TYR A 62 -5.89 0.09 -3.84
C TYR A 62 -5.62 0.94 -2.60
N TYR A 63 -5.70 2.27 -2.67
CA TYR A 63 -5.55 3.12 -1.49
C TYR A 63 -6.71 2.86 -0.51
N HIS A 64 -7.94 2.81 -1.03
CA HIS A 64 -9.11 2.47 -0.23
C HIS A 64 -9.07 1.04 0.32
N GLN A 65 -8.51 0.09 -0.45
CA GLN A 65 -8.28 -1.28 0.05
C GLN A 65 -7.34 -1.29 1.26
N VAL A 66 -6.20 -0.59 1.17
CA VAL A 66 -5.22 -0.50 2.26
C VAL A 66 -5.82 0.20 3.49
N GLN A 67 -6.52 1.32 3.29
CA GLN A 67 -7.17 2.04 4.39
C GLN A 67 -8.26 1.19 5.07
N LEU A 68 -9.02 0.40 4.31
CA LEU A 68 -9.99 -0.56 4.88
C LEU A 68 -9.30 -1.65 5.71
N GLN A 69 -8.20 -2.23 5.21
CA GLN A 69 -7.41 -3.23 5.94
C GLN A 69 -6.90 -2.65 7.27
N LEU A 70 -6.35 -1.44 7.25
CA LEU A 70 -5.87 -0.73 8.43
C LEU A 70 -7.00 -0.38 9.41
N TYR A 71 -8.18 -0.02 8.90
CA TYR A 71 -9.35 0.24 9.73
C TYR A 71 -9.84 -1.03 10.44
N VAL A 72 -10.00 -2.12 9.69
CA VAL A 72 -10.47 -3.42 10.22
C VAL A 72 -9.48 -4.02 11.22
N ALA A 73 -8.17 -3.83 11.00
CA ALA A 73 -7.12 -4.35 11.87
C ALA A 73 -6.51 -3.26 12.80
N SER A 74 -7.23 -2.17 13.06
CA SER A 74 -6.71 -0.98 13.76
C SER A 74 -6.16 -1.25 15.17
N ASP A 75 -6.68 -2.26 15.87
CA ASP A 75 -6.19 -2.69 17.18
C ASP A 75 -4.92 -3.58 17.10
N LEU A 76 -4.63 -4.14 15.93
CA LEU A 76 -3.58 -5.14 15.72
C LEU A 76 -2.36 -4.60 14.94
N CYS A 77 -2.56 -3.72 13.98
CA CYS A 77 -1.51 -3.11 13.15
C CYS A 77 -1.70 -1.60 13.01
N LYS A 78 -0.60 -0.88 12.79
CA LYS A 78 -0.60 0.60 12.69
C LYS A 78 -0.16 1.13 11.33
N TRP A 79 0.27 0.26 10.43
CA TRP A 79 0.74 0.62 9.09
C TRP A 79 0.66 -0.58 8.15
N CYS A 80 0.71 -0.27 6.86
CA CYS A 80 0.74 -1.23 5.77
C CYS A 80 1.93 -0.92 4.86
N ASP A 81 2.78 -1.91 4.61
CA ASP A 81 3.75 -1.85 3.52
C ASP A 81 3.05 -2.19 2.20
N PHE A 82 2.79 -1.15 1.41
CA PHE A 82 2.27 -1.31 0.07
C PHE A 82 3.43 -1.57 -0.90
N CYS A 83 3.45 -2.76 -1.50
CA CYS A 83 4.54 -3.27 -2.30
C CYS A 83 4.14 -3.37 -3.77
N ILE A 84 4.95 -2.80 -4.66
CA ILE A 84 4.88 -3.07 -6.10
C ILE A 84 6.03 -3.98 -6.46
N TYR A 85 5.72 -5.15 -7.02
CA TYR A 85 6.72 -6.07 -7.58
C TYR A 85 6.63 -6.09 -9.10
N THR A 86 7.78 -5.91 -9.75
CA THR A 86 8.00 -6.26 -11.15
C THR A 86 9.23 -7.16 -11.26
N LYS A 87 9.45 -7.78 -12.41
CA LYS A 87 10.68 -8.55 -12.65
C LYS A 87 11.95 -7.69 -12.64
N LYS A 88 11.81 -6.35 -12.60
CA LYS A 88 12.91 -5.39 -12.49
C LYS A 88 13.19 -4.95 -11.05
N GLY A 89 12.34 -5.29 -10.08
CA GLY A 89 12.57 -5.00 -8.67
C GLY A 89 11.30 -4.86 -7.85
N VAL A 90 11.48 -4.44 -6.60
CA VAL A 90 10.40 -4.13 -5.65
C VAL A 90 10.52 -2.68 -5.24
N ALA A 91 9.39 -1.99 -5.13
CA ALA A 91 9.27 -0.72 -4.46
C ALA A 91 8.22 -0.82 -3.35
N VAL A 92 8.49 -0.17 -2.22
CA VAL A 92 7.64 -0.23 -1.02
C VAL A 92 7.31 1.19 -0.58
N GLN A 93 6.06 1.39 -0.20
CA GLN A 93 5.60 2.57 0.52
C GLN A 93 4.94 2.12 1.82
N GLN A 94 5.43 2.61 2.96
CA GLN A 94 4.74 2.44 4.23
C GLN A 94 3.59 3.45 4.33
N ILE A 95 2.37 2.95 4.46
CA ILE A 95 1.12 3.72 4.53
C ILE A 95 0.55 3.62 5.94
N TYR A 96 0.08 4.75 6.48
CA TYR A 96 -0.55 4.85 7.79
C TYR A 96 -2.06 5.09 7.67
N PRO A 97 -2.83 4.85 8.75
CA PRO A 97 -4.25 5.16 8.79
C PRO A 97 -4.52 6.64 8.47
N ASP A 98 -5.38 6.86 7.48
CA ASP A 98 -5.83 8.18 7.05
C ASP A 98 -7.12 8.55 7.82
N LYS A 99 -7.01 9.59 8.64
CA LYS A 99 -8.11 10.07 9.48
C LYS A 99 -9.26 10.65 8.66
N GLU A 100 -8.97 11.27 7.52
CA GLU A 100 -10.00 11.84 6.64
C GLU A 100 -10.72 10.73 5.87
N TRP A 101 -10.00 9.67 5.49
CA TRP A 101 -10.61 8.50 4.87
C TRP A 101 -11.56 7.78 5.84
N ILE A 102 -11.15 7.59 7.10
CA ILE A 102 -11.98 6.92 8.12
C ILE A 102 -13.30 7.66 8.36
N GLN A 103 -13.31 8.99 8.28
CA GLN A 103 -14.54 9.80 8.46
C GLN A 103 -15.58 9.60 7.34
N LYS A 104 -15.19 8.99 6.21
CA LYS A 104 -16.05 8.76 5.04
C LYS A 104 -16.71 7.37 5.05
N ILE A 105 -16.33 6.48 5.99
CA ILE A 105 -16.88 5.14 6.15
C ILE A 105 -18.07 5.11 7.10
#